data_AF-A0A3L7P1K2-F1
#
_entry.id   AF-A0A3L7P1K2-F1
#
_cell.length_a   1.000
_cell.length_b   1.000
_cell.length_c   1.000
_cell.angle_alpha   90.00
_cell.angle_beta   90.00
_cell.angle_gamma   90.00
#
_symmetry.space_group_name_H-M   'P 1'
#
loop_
_entity.id
_entity.type
_entity.pdbx_description
1 polymer ?
#
loop_
_entity_poly.entity_id
_entity_poly.type
_entity_poly.pdbx_seq_one_letter_code
_entity_poly.pdbx_strand_id
1 'polypeptide(L)'
;MFAAGFSMLVLSGFVILCDIGGISIGLFRTFGTNALAAYFLHHSIEIAVHNLVPKDSPLPMCLLGLAIFYITTYVFIRYLEKQKIFIRL
;
A
#
# COMPACT_ATOMS: atom_id res chain seq x y z
N MET A 1 13.24 -23.31 -4.69
CA MET A 1 12.41 -23.60 -5.88
C MET A 1 10.92 -23.36 -5.63
N PHE A 2 10.33 -23.84 -4.52
CA PHE A 2 8.91 -23.59 -4.19
C PHE A 2 8.52 -22.10 -4.19
N ALA A 3 9.31 -21.24 -3.54
CA ALA A 3 9.05 -19.79 -3.50
C ALA A 3 9.01 -19.14 -4.89
N ALA A 4 9.87 -19.59 -5.81
CA ALA A 4 9.92 -19.09 -7.20
C ALA A 4 8.67 -19.51 -8.01
N GLY A 5 8.21 -20.76 -7.83
CA GLY A 5 6.97 -21.23 -8.45
C GLY A 5 5.74 -20.51 -7.92
N PHE A 6 5.67 -20.30 -6.60
CA PHE A 6 4.59 -19.54 -5.97
C PHE A 6 4.58 -18.08 -6.43
N SER A 7 5.75 -17.41 -6.51
CA SER A 7 5.83 -16.04 -7.01
C SER A 7 5.38 -15.91 -8.47
N MET A 8 5.73 -16.87 -9.32
CA MET A 8 5.27 -16.89 -10.72
C MET A 8 3.76 -17.07 -10.80
N LEU A 9 3.18 -17.96 -10.00
CA LEU A 9 1.74 -18.21 -9.98
C LEU A 9 0.96 -16.98 -9.53
N VAL A 10 1.42 -16.31 -8.46
CA VAL A 10 0.83 -15.05 -7.99
C VAL A 10 0.93 -13.96 -9.06
N LEU A 11 2.10 -13.82 -9.70
CA LEU A 11 2.31 -12.85 -10.77
C LEU A 11 1.37 -13.09 -11.96
N SER A 12 1.26 -14.34 -12.43
CA SER A 12 0.37 -14.71 -13.52
C SER A 12 -1.10 -14.44 -13.19
N GLY A 13 -1.52 -14.70 -11.95
CA GLY A 13 -2.85 -14.35 -11.47
C GLY A 13 -3.12 -12.84 -11.56
N PHE A 14 -2.16 -12.02 -11.12
CA PHE A 14 -2.26 -10.56 -11.24
C PHE A 14 -2.32 -10.08 -12.69
N VAL A 15 -1.52 -10.66 -13.60
CA VAL A 15 -1.55 -10.31 -15.03
C VAL A 15 -2.92 -10.61 -15.64
N ILE A 16 -3.48 -11.79 -15.37
CA ILE A 16 -4.79 -12.18 -15.93
C ILE A 16 -5.90 -11.28 -15.37
N LEU A 17 -5.89 -11.00 -14.07
CA LEU A 17 -6.97 -10.25 -13.42
C LEU A 17 -6.90 -8.74 -13.69
N CYS A 18 -5.72 -8.14 -13.55
CA CYS A 18 -5.55 -6.69 -13.64
C CYS A 18 -5.26 -6.21 -15.06
N ASP A 19 -4.45 -6.95 -15.83
CA ASP A 19 -3.97 -6.50 -17.14
C ASP A 19 -4.91 -6.94 -18.27
N ILE A 20 -5.35 -8.22 -18.25
CA ILE A 20 -6.27 -8.76 -19.26
C ILE A 20 -7.74 -8.55 -18.85
N GLY A 21 -8.07 -8.75 -17.57
CA GLY A 21 -9.43 -8.63 -17.04
C GLY A 21 -9.91 -7.20 -16.82
N GLY A 22 -9.04 -6.20 -16.96
CA GLY A 22 -9.39 -4.77 -16.79
C GLY A 22 -9.82 -4.40 -15.36
N ILE A 23 -9.65 -5.29 -14.38
CA ILE A 23 -10.00 -5.05 -12.99
C ILE A 23 -8.91 -4.17 -12.38
N SER A 24 -9.08 -2.85 -12.54
CA SER A 24 -8.29 -1.87 -11.81
C SER A 24 -8.97 -1.54 -10.48
N ILE A 25 -8.61 -2.25 -9.42
CA ILE A 25 -8.99 -1.81 -8.07
C ILE A 25 -8.30 -0.46 -7.84
N GLY A 26 -9.07 0.56 -7.46
CA GLY A 26 -8.55 1.90 -7.23
C GLY A 26 -7.32 1.92 -6.31
N LEU A 27 -7.23 1.01 -5.34
CA LEU A 27 -6.02 0.77 -4.53
C LEU A 27 -4.77 0.49 -5.38
N PHE A 28 -4.80 -0.48 -6.30
CA PHE A 28 -3.64 -0.81 -7.13
C PHE A 28 -3.26 0.32 -8.09
N ARG A 29 -4.25 1.04 -8.62
CA ARG A 29 -3.98 2.19 -9.50
C ARG A 29 -3.39 3.37 -8.73
N THR A 30 -3.98 3.72 -7.58
CA THR A 30 -3.55 4.82 -6.73
C THR A 30 -2.13 4.58 -6.18
N PHE A 31 -1.85 3.37 -5.65
CA PHE A 31 -0.52 3.01 -5.18
C PHE A 31 0.50 2.83 -6.32
N GLY A 32 0.11 2.29 -7.47
CA GLY A 32 1.01 2.08 -8.61
C GLY A 32 1.41 3.37 -9.34
N THR A 33 0.49 4.33 -9.48
CA THR A 33 0.77 5.58 -10.21
C THR A 33 1.71 6.52 -9.44
N ASN A 34 1.74 6.39 -8.11
CA ASN A 34 2.51 7.23 -7.19
C ASN A 34 3.34 6.40 -6.21
N ALA A 35 3.94 5.30 -6.68
CA ALA A 35 4.69 4.37 -5.85
C ALA A 35 5.85 5.05 -5.09
N LEU A 36 6.53 6.01 -5.72
CA LEU A 36 7.61 6.76 -5.06
C LEU A 36 7.08 7.64 -3.92
N ALA A 37 5.97 8.35 -4.15
CA ALA A 37 5.35 9.17 -3.12
C ALA A 37 4.83 8.31 -1.96
N ALA A 38 4.24 7.15 -2.27
CA ALA A 38 3.86 6.14 -1.28
C ALA A 38 5.08 5.67 -0.47
N TYR A 39 6.21 5.44 -1.13
CA TYR A 39 7.46 5.03 -0.49
C TYR A 39 7.99 6.09 0.49
N PHE A 40 7.92 7.38 0.16
CA PHE A 40 8.33 8.42 1.12
C PHE A 40 7.31 8.62 2.25
N LEU A 41 6.02 8.61 1.92
CA LEU A 41 4.97 8.89 2.89
C LEU A 41 4.78 7.76 3.90
N HIS A 42 4.93 6.50 3.49
CA HIS A 42 4.75 5.39 4.42
C HIS A 42 5.73 5.47 5.59
N HIS A 43 6.98 5.87 5.36
CA HIS A 43 7.98 5.94 6.42
C HIS A 43 7.63 7.01 7.45
N SER A 44 7.19 8.19 7.00
CA SER A 44 6.74 9.27 7.90
C SER A 44 5.50 8.87 8.70
N ILE A 45 4.55 8.18 8.07
CA ILE A 45 3.31 7.73 8.72
C ILE A 45 3.61 6.59 9.69
N GLU A 46 4.54 5.69 9.36
CA GLU A 46 5.00 4.60 10.21
C GLU A 46 5.56 5.14 11.53
N ILE A 47 6.46 6.13 11.46
CA ILE A 47 7.05 6.76 12.65
C ILE A 47 5.94 7.39 13.53
N ALA A 48 4.98 8.07 12.91
CA ALA A 48 3.87 8.69 13.63
C ALA A 48 2.96 7.66 14.31
N VAL A 49 2.65 6.55 13.63
CA VAL A 49 1.81 5.47 14.16
C VAL A 49 2.54 4.69 15.24
N HIS A 50 3.85 4.47 15.10
CA HIS A 50 4.66 3.77 16.10
C HIS A 50 4.74 4.56 17.43
N ASN A 51 4.72 5.89 17.38
CA ASN A 51 4.60 6.72 18.58
C ASN A 51 3.24 6.59 19.27
N LEU A 52 2.19 6.22 18.53
CA LEU A 52 0.84 6.02 19.06
C LEU A 52 0.62 4.61 19.63
N VAL A 53 1.39 3.62 19.16
CA VAL A 53 1.24 2.21 19.53
C VAL A 53 2.51 1.73 20.25
N PRO A 54 2.52 1.74 21.60
CA PRO A 54 3.66 1.26 22.37
C PRO A 54 3.91 -0.24 22.14
N LYS A 55 5.17 -0.67 22.24
CA LYS A 55 5.60 -2.05 21.89
C LYS A 55 4.87 -3.17 22.64
N ASP A 56 4.34 -2.90 23.83
CA ASP A 56 3.62 -3.87 24.66
C ASP A 56 2.09 -3.86 24.46
N SER A 57 1.62 -3.25 23.36
CA SER A 57 0.19 -3.12 23.12
C SER A 57 -0.47 -4.45 22.74
N PRO A 58 -1.67 -4.75 23.26
CA PRO A 58 -2.39 -5.97 22.93
C PRO A 58 -2.81 -5.99 21.44
N LEU A 59 -2.95 -7.20 20.88
CA LEU A 59 -3.32 -7.46 19.47
C LEU A 59 -4.37 -6.52 18.85
N PRO A 60 -5.48 -6.16 19.53
CA PRO A 60 -6.48 -5.24 18.98
C PRO A 60 -5.94 -3.85 18.70
N MET A 61 -5.02 -3.36 19.54
CA MET A 61 -4.41 -2.04 19.42
C MET A 61 -3.39 -2.02 18.28
N CYS A 62 -2.66 -3.13 18.08
CA CYS A 62 -1.82 -3.32 16.89
C CYS A 62 -2.64 -3.33 15.59
N LEU A 63 -3.79 -4.02 15.57
CA LEU A 63 -4.69 -4.03 14.42
C LEU A 63 -5.27 -2.66 14.12
N LEU A 64 -5.63 -1.89 15.15
CA LEU A 64 -6.07 -0.51 14.99
C LEU A 64 -4.94 0.39 14.45
N GLY A 65 -3.72 0.24 14.97
CA GLY A 65 -2.55 0.96 14.46
C GLY A 65 -2.28 0.64 12.99
N LEU A 66 -2.35 -0.64 12.61
CA LEU A 66 -2.19 -1.10 11.23
C LEU A 66 -3.30 -0.55 10.32
N ALA A 67 -4.55 -0.56 10.79
CA ALA A 67 -5.67 0.02 10.05
C ALA A 67 -5.48 1.53 9.85
N ILE A 68 -5.11 2.27 10.89
CA ILE A 68 -4.84 3.71 10.83
C ILE A 68 -3.68 3.99 9.87
N PHE A 69 -2.58 3.24 9.96
CA PHE A 69 -1.44 3.36 9.06
C PHE A 69 -1.85 3.18 7.60
N TYR A 70 -2.59 2.12 7.30
CA TYR A 70 -3.01 1.78 5.95
C TYR A 70 -4.00 2.80 5.38
N ILE A 71 -4.99 3.21 6.18
CA ILE A 71 -6.00 4.21 5.78
C ILE A 71 -5.33 5.56 5.52
N THR A 72 -4.48 6.02 6.44
CA THR A 72 -3.79 7.31 6.32
C THR A 72 -2.93 7.34 5.06
N THR A 73 -2.11 6.31 4.87
CA THR A 73 -1.25 6.19 3.68
C THR A 73 -2.08 6.18 2.40
N TYR A 74 -3.18 5.42 2.38
CA TYR A 74 -4.08 5.38 1.23
C TYR A 74 -4.71 6.75 0.92
N VAL A 75 -5.20 7.47 1.94
CA VAL A 75 -5.82 8.79 1.77
C VAL A 75 -4.83 9.79 1.22
N PHE A 76 -3.59 9.83 1.71
CA PHE A 76 -2.56 10.73 1.21
C PHE A 76 -2.22 10.46 -0.26
N ILE A 77 -2.01 9.19 -0.63
CA ILE A 77 -1.69 8.84 -2.02
C ILE A 77 -2.88 9.14 -2.93
N ARG A 78 -4.11 8.89 -2.48
CA ARG A 78 -5.32 9.22 -3.24
C ARG A 78 -5.54 10.72 -3.37
N TYR A 79 -5.17 11.50 -2.36
CA TYR A 79 -5.17 12.95 -2.43
C TYR A 79 -4.16 13.47 -3.46
N LEU A 80 -2.94 12.92 -3.48
CA LEU A 80 -1.92 13.23 -4.48
C LEU A 80 -2.34 12.84 -5.90
N GLU A 81 -2.98 11.67 -6.07
CA GLU A 81 -3.54 11.25 -7.36
C GLU A 81 -4.62 12.24 -7.84
N LYS A 82 -5.53 12.66 -6.96
CA LYS A 82 -6.57 13.66 -7.29
C LYS A 82 -5.98 15.01 -7.71
N GLN A 83 -4.87 15.42 -7.11
CA GLN A 83 -4.15 16.65 -7.45
C GLN A 83 -3.30 16.52 -8.73
N LYS A 84 -3.27 15.35 -9.38
CA LYS A 84 -2.42 15.04 -10.55
C LYS A 84 -0.92 15.28 -10.32
N ILE A 85 -0.47 15.23 -9.06
CA ILE A 85 0.96 15.33 -8.72
C ILE A 85 1.54 13.93 -8.84
N PHE A 86 2.26 13.69 -9.93
CA PHE A 86 2.92 12.42 -10.21
C PHE A 86 4.42 12.56 -10.00
N ILE A 87 4.91 12.03 -8.87
CA ILE A 87 6.34 11.97 -8.62
C ILE A 87 6.84 10.67 -9.26
N ARG A 88 7.44 10.83 -10.45
CA ARG A 88 8.05 9.75 -11.24
C ARG A 88 9.56 9.96 -11.25
N LEU A 89 10.32 8.87 -11.20
CA LEU A 89 11.77 8.87 -11.39
C LEU A 89 12.10 8.82 -12.89
#